data_AF-A0A927TXT1-F1
#
_entry.id   AF-A0A927TXT1-F1
#
_cell.length_a   1.000
_cell.length_b   1.000
_cell.length_c   1.000
_cell.angle_alpha   90.00
_cell.angle_beta   90.00
_cell.angle_gamma   90.00
#
_symmetry.space_group_name_H-M   'P 1'
#
loop_
_entity.id
_entity.type
_entity.pdbx_description
1 polymer ?
#
loop_
_entity_poly.entity_id
_entity_poly.type
_entity_poly.pdbx_seq_one_letter_code
_entity_poly.pdbx_strand_id
1 'polypeptide(L)'
;MRKRLISAALVLGMFLGMFAACKSEEAKNVQEHLQLEWSKKTMPMRGYEGAVGVKPKCFETTIYDKVKYCFDEERFDEKRAKAFIKKESKLVSYADKIVGAQRDGEEIILDRAVDGKYINLEDGLNYDALWQGLNRVHKMTGLEQYGLLYLYCKENNLINEKDNVDEKTLGEYFSQKENQFLLDFCIPMADTAIFEEEQVQMTKMAAKSFAKWYVKAHSLKDYKELCGNLKSCHRRELEKEKNKWLKDIGCKAKYTEFAKVFVKQSDCVYDQPDHPTDPADYEIEEEDAVWVWYSKDVKRIGWQEMVRKYMEYEPLRKKDFAEAREFLKDYLPDDVGKAKLVLDYHHQKGTNGIMEPTTLMIKTNRCWENTASCLFHEYIHYLTLGEGKIMDNSFSRFCVEGVAEWLASYQLGNREYELCRQYMADGFNKEGVDGKKWAADMLELDKSYIMYDIYMQNFKDKSVRSSKHKSSGGLPYPVDIDRMYYAEYGCILKYVYETYGMEKTITLLKSNADFEKVLGKTLDELYFETADFVKEEMQKMEAAYKEKTSR
;
A
#
# COMPACT_ATOMS: atom_id res chain seq x y z
N MET A 1 -25.47 79.41 -18.42
CA MET A 1 -24.47 78.47 -18.98
C MET A 1 -23.29 78.18 -18.04
N ARG A 2 -22.65 79.17 -17.40
CA ARG A 2 -21.47 78.97 -16.52
C ARG A 2 -21.66 77.95 -15.37
N LYS A 3 -22.82 77.88 -14.72
CA LYS A 3 -23.07 76.91 -13.63
C LYS A 3 -23.16 75.44 -14.09
N ARG A 4 -23.53 75.17 -15.35
CA ARG A 4 -23.59 73.80 -15.90
C ARG A 4 -22.21 73.27 -16.30
N LEU A 5 -21.31 74.15 -16.76
CA LEU A 5 -19.92 73.78 -17.09
C LEU A 5 -19.08 73.43 -15.85
N ILE A 6 -19.28 74.15 -14.74
CA ILE A 6 -18.57 73.88 -13.48
C ILE A 6 -19.02 72.54 -12.88
N SER A 7 -20.31 72.22 -12.99
CA SER A 7 -20.87 70.96 -12.48
C SER A 7 -20.40 69.75 -13.30
N ALA A 8 -20.30 69.88 -14.63
CA ALA A 8 -19.78 68.81 -15.50
C ALA A 8 -18.27 68.56 -15.28
N ALA A 9 -17.48 69.62 -15.07
CA ALA A 9 -16.05 69.49 -14.78
C ALA A 9 -15.77 68.85 -13.40
N LEU A 10 -16.60 69.15 -12.38
CA LEU A 10 -16.53 68.51 -11.06
C LEU A 10 -16.88 67.03 -11.10
N VAL A 11 -17.91 66.64 -11.85
CA VAL A 11 -18.29 65.23 -12.02
C VAL A 11 -17.23 64.47 -12.80
N LEU A 12 -16.69 65.05 -13.88
CA LEU A 12 -15.61 64.41 -14.66
C LEU A 12 -14.32 64.27 -13.84
N GLY A 13 -14.01 65.26 -12.99
CA GLY A 13 -12.90 65.20 -12.04
C GLY A 13 -13.07 64.14 -10.95
N MET A 14 -14.30 63.94 -10.46
CA MET A 14 -14.61 62.86 -9.51
C MET A 14 -14.53 61.48 -10.17
N PHE A 15 -14.99 61.32 -11.41
CA PHE A 15 -14.85 60.05 -12.14
C PHE A 15 -13.38 59.74 -12.47
N LEU A 16 -12.60 60.71 -12.94
CA LEU A 16 -11.16 60.53 -13.18
C LEU A 16 -10.39 60.27 -11.88
N GLY A 17 -10.78 60.90 -10.77
CA GLY A 17 -10.25 60.64 -9.44
C GLY A 17 -10.59 59.23 -8.92
N MET A 18 -11.80 58.73 -9.16
CA MET A 18 -12.20 57.36 -8.83
C MET A 18 -11.51 56.32 -9.72
N PHE A 19 -11.34 56.56 -11.02
CA PHE A 19 -10.58 55.66 -11.90
C PHE A 19 -9.07 55.66 -11.58
N ALA A 20 -8.50 56.80 -11.17
CA ALA A 20 -7.14 56.87 -10.67
C ALA A 20 -6.99 56.22 -9.28
N ALA A 21 -7.98 56.35 -8.40
CA ALA A 21 -8.02 55.70 -7.10
C ALA A 21 -8.20 54.17 -7.23
N CYS A 22 -9.09 53.69 -8.11
CA CYS A 22 -9.27 52.26 -8.40
C CYS A 22 -8.04 51.67 -9.12
N LYS A 23 -7.41 52.38 -10.07
CA LYS A 23 -6.11 51.95 -10.63
C LYS A 23 -4.99 52.00 -9.59
N SER A 24 -5.06 52.92 -8.62
CA SER A 24 -4.09 52.98 -7.53
C SER A 24 -4.36 51.95 -6.43
N GLU A 25 -5.58 51.44 -6.27
CA GLU A 25 -5.92 50.31 -5.38
C GLU A 25 -5.65 48.96 -6.06
N GLU A 26 -5.87 48.83 -7.37
CA GLU A 26 -5.41 47.67 -8.15
C GLU A 26 -3.88 47.66 -8.31
N ALA A 27 -3.21 48.82 -8.37
CA ALA A 27 -1.75 48.93 -8.36
C ALA A 27 -1.15 48.97 -6.93
N LYS A 28 -1.96 49.29 -5.90
CA LYS A 28 -1.69 49.04 -4.48
C LYS A 28 -2.38 47.76 -4.00
N ASN A 29 -2.54 46.77 -4.89
CA ASN A 29 -2.36 45.40 -4.46
C ASN A 29 -0.89 45.24 -4.13
N VAL A 30 -0.60 45.68 -2.92
CA VAL A 30 0.55 45.43 -2.06
C VAL A 30 1.43 44.36 -2.70
N GLN A 31 2.59 44.80 -3.21
CA GLN A 31 3.80 44.01 -3.04
C GLN A 31 3.92 43.81 -1.52
N GLU A 32 3.21 42.81 -0.98
CA GLU A 32 3.53 42.28 0.33
C GLU A 32 4.95 41.80 0.15
N HIS A 33 5.89 42.59 0.67
CA HIS A 33 7.25 42.14 0.82
C HIS A 33 7.16 40.97 1.80
N LEU A 34 7.12 39.76 1.25
CA LEU A 34 7.27 38.53 2.00
C LEU A 34 8.62 38.64 2.73
N GLN A 35 8.57 38.97 4.01
CA GLN A 35 9.75 38.95 4.87
C GLN A 35 9.93 37.51 5.32
N LEU A 36 11.00 36.89 4.84
CA LEU A 36 11.39 35.53 5.17
C LEU A 36 12.73 35.60 5.89
N GLU A 37 12.86 34.87 7.00
CA GLU A 37 14.11 34.70 7.71
C GLU A 37 14.82 33.46 7.19
N TRP A 38 15.98 33.68 6.58
CA TRP A 38 16.79 32.62 6.00
C TRP A 38 17.82 32.12 7.01
N SER A 39 18.01 30.81 7.06
CA SER A 39 18.99 30.13 7.89
C SER A 39 19.72 29.07 7.08
N LYS A 40 21.02 28.89 7.35
CA LYS A 40 21.82 27.88 6.67
C LYS A 40 21.71 26.53 7.35
N LYS A 41 21.49 25.48 6.57
CA LYS A 41 21.52 24.08 7.04
C LYS A 41 22.49 23.29 6.19
N THR A 42 23.44 22.60 6.83
CA THR A 42 24.27 21.61 6.14
C THR A 42 23.60 20.25 6.27
N MET A 43 23.34 19.58 5.15
CA MET A 43 22.67 18.27 5.12
C MET A 43 23.61 17.22 4.51
N PRO A 44 23.71 16.01 5.13
CA PRO A 44 24.39 14.89 4.53
C PRO A 44 23.61 14.39 3.31
N MET A 45 24.30 14.10 2.22
CA MET A 45 23.70 13.48 1.04
C MET A 45 23.56 11.98 1.29
N ARG A 46 22.35 11.46 1.50
CA ARG A 46 22.03 10.02 1.40
C ARG A 46 21.45 9.75 0.00
N GLY A 47 21.68 8.58 -0.59
CA GLY A 47 21.09 8.22 -1.91
C GLY A 47 22.07 7.96 -3.06
N TYR A 48 23.31 7.58 -2.79
CA TYR A 48 24.13 6.91 -3.82
C TYR A 48 24.62 5.59 -3.23
N GLU A 49 24.05 4.48 -3.69
CA GLU A 49 24.63 3.17 -3.49
C GLU A 49 26.09 3.22 -3.98
N GLY A 50 27.05 3.24 -3.04
CA GLY A 50 28.48 3.06 -3.31
C GLY A 50 29.39 4.30 -3.31
N ALA A 51 28.93 5.54 -3.11
CA ALA A 51 29.82 6.70 -3.17
C ALA A 51 30.42 7.09 -1.81
N VAL A 52 31.51 6.42 -1.41
CA VAL A 52 32.41 6.91 -0.35
C VAL A 52 33.05 8.22 -0.84
N GLY A 53 32.65 9.38 -0.28
CA GLY A 53 33.30 10.68 -0.55
C GLY A 53 32.39 11.86 -0.93
N VAL A 54 31.07 11.75 -0.86
CA VAL A 54 30.18 12.89 -1.18
C VAL A 54 30.22 13.94 -0.06
N LYS A 55 30.71 15.15 -0.37
CA LYS A 55 30.77 16.27 0.59
C LYS A 55 29.34 16.70 1.00
N PRO A 56 29.11 17.04 2.29
CA PRO A 56 27.86 17.65 2.74
C PRO A 56 27.54 18.91 1.92
N LYS A 57 26.26 19.17 1.62
CA LYS A 57 25.86 20.46 1.02
C LYS A 57 25.24 21.39 2.03
N CYS A 58 25.44 22.67 1.77
CA CYS A 58 24.76 23.76 2.46
C CYS A 58 23.50 24.18 1.67
N PHE A 59 22.48 24.53 2.42
CA PHE A 59 21.18 24.96 1.93
C PHE A 59 20.77 26.24 2.62
N GLU A 60 20.12 27.14 1.88
CA GLU A 60 19.37 28.26 2.44
C GLU A 60 17.97 27.78 2.78
N THR A 61 17.55 27.95 4.03
CA THR A 61 16.29 27.41 4.53
C THR A 61 15.44 28.47 5.22
N THR A 62 14.13 28.40 5.04
CA THR A 62 13.15 29.28 5.67
C THR A 62 11.91 28.48 6.02
N ILE A 63 11.12 28.95 6.99
CA ILE A 63 9.80 28.37 7.29
C ILE A 63 8.73 29.41 6.95
N TYR A 64 7.71 29.00 6.21
CA TYR A 64 6.56 29.85 5.89
C TYR A 64 5.28 28.99 5.84
N ASP A 65 4.20 29.46 6.48
CA ASP A 65 2.92 28.73 6.61
C ASP A 65 3.05 27.27 7.12
N LYS A 66 3.96 27.06 8.08
CA LYS A 66 4.32 25.74 8.68
C LYS A 66 5.04 24.77 7.73
N VAL A 67 5.37 25.22 6.53
CA VAL A 67 6.17 24.48 5.57
C VAL A 67 7.61 24.94 5.68
N LYS A 68 8.54 24.01 5.84
CA LYS A 68 9.96 24.33 5.73
C LYS A 68 10.42 24.23 4.29
N TYR A 69 11.04 25.29 3.79
CA TYR A 69 11.62 25.39 2.46
C TYR A 69 13.13 25.32 2.56
N CYS A 70 13.77 24.48 1.77
CA CYS A 70 15.22 24.46 1.60
C CYS A 70 15.55 24.81 0.15
N PHE A 71 16.65 25.51 -0.12
CA PHE A 71 17.15 25.85 -1.45
C PHE A 71 18.65 25.62 -1.50
N ASP A 72 19.16 25.16 -2.65
CA ASP A 72 20.58 25.00 -2.88
C ASP A 72 21.32 26.33 -2.69
N GLU A 73 22.30 26.40 -1.78
CA GLU A 73 23.07 27.63 -1.57
C GLU A 73 23.78 28.08 -2.86
N GLU A 74 24.24 27.15 -3.71
CA GLU A 74 24.96 27.46 -4.95
C GLU A 74 24.07 28.10 -6.02
N ARG A 75 22.75 27.90 -5.92
CA ARG A 75 21.76 28.37 -6.92
C ARG A 75 20.71 29.31 -6.31
N PHE A 76 20.88 29.67 -5.04
CA PHE A 76 19.89 30.45 -4.31
C PHE A 76 19.79 31.87 -4.87
N ASP A 77 18.58 32.22 -5.33
CA ASP A 77 18.19 33.59 -5.63
C ASP A 77 16.97 33.94 -4.78
N GLU A 78 17.16 34.83 -3.81
CA GLU A 78 16.13 35.18 -2.82
C GLU A 78 14.83 35.69 -3.49
N LYS A 79 14.95 36.42 -4.60
CA LYS A 79 13.80 36.98 -5.32
C LYS A 79 12.96 35.87 -5.96
N ARG A 80 13.60 34.90 -6.63
CA ARG A 80 12.95 33.71 -7.21
C ARG A 80 12.38 32.81 -6.12
N ALA A 81 13.11 32.60 -5.02
CA ALA A 81 12.67 31.80 -3.88
C ALA A 81 11.41 32.40 -3.23
N LYS A 82 11.38 33.72 -2.97
CA LYS A 82 10.18 34.42 -2.47
C LYS A 82 9.01 34.33 -3.44
N ALA A 83 9.25 34.45 -4.74
CA ALA A 83 8.20 34.32 -5.76
C ALA A 83 7.62 32.89 -5.83
N PHE A 84 8.46 31.88 -5.64
CA PHE A 84 8.06 30.48 -5.53
C PHE A 84 7.18 30.25 -4.29
N ILE A 85 7.69 30.59 -3.10
CA ILE A 85 6.98 30.41 -1.81
C ILE A 85 5.63 31.12 -1.83
N LYS A 86 5.55 32.34 -2.39
CA LYS A 86 4.28 33.08 -2.51
C LYS A 86 3.24 32.39 -3.40
N LYS A 87 3.67 31.72 -4.47
CA LYS A 87 2.75 30.98 -5.37
C LYS A 87 2.36 29.64 -4.77
N GLU A 88 3.32 28.92 -4.21
CA GLU A 88 3.09 27.59 -3.64
C GLU A 88 2.27 27.66 -2.35
N SER A 89 2.50 28.62 -1.45
CA SER A 89 1.66 28.79 -0.25
C SER A 89 0.18 29.01 -0.56
N LYS A 90 -0.13 29.73 -1.64
CA LYS A 90 -1.51 29.85 -2.15
C LYS A 90 -2.09 28.52 -2.64
N LEU A 91 -1.23 27.64 -3.17
CA LEU A 91 -1.62 26.31 -3.63
C LEU A 91 -1.78 25.33 -2.47
N VAL A 92 -0.85 25.33 -1.52
CA VAL A 92 -0.94 24.59 -0.26
C VAL A 92 -2.27 24.94 0.42
N SER A 93 -2.52 26.24 0.67
CA SER A 93 -3.78 26.70 1.27
C SER A 93 -5.05 26.26 0.51
N TYR A 94 -4.97 26.11 -0.82
CA TYR A 94 -6.08 25.60 -1.60
C TYR A 94 -6.22 24.07 -1.52
N ALA A 95 -5.10 23.36 -1.59
CA ALA A 95 -5.04 21.92 -1.45
C ALA A 95 -5.54 21.46 -0.09
N ASP A 96 -5.19 22.17 0.99
CA ASP A 96 -5.74 21.94 2.33
C ASP A 96 -7.27 21.97 2.36
N LYS A 97 -7.90 22.81 1.52
CA LYS A 97 -9.36 22.90 1.39
C LYS A 97 -9.98 21.82 0.50
N ILE A 98 -9.16 21.02 -0.20
CA ILE A 98 -9.58 19.91 -1.04
C ILE A 98 -9.29 18.59 -0.35
N VAL A 99 -8.06 18.39 0.10
CA VAL A 99 -7.55 17.13 0.64
C VAL A 99 -7.63 17.03 2.17
N GLY A 100 -7.91 18.14 2.85
CA GLY A 100 -7.83 18.26 4.31
C GLY A 100 -6.41 18.67 4.76
N ALA A 101 -6.34 19.42 5.86
CA ALA A 101 -5.05 19.86 6.41
C ALA A 101 -4.38 18.72 7.19
N GLN A 102 -3.33 18.13 6.63
CA GLN A 102 -2.33 17.36 7.37
C GLN A 102 -1.02 18.16 7.26
N ARG A 103 -0.59 18.83 8.33
CA ARG A 103 0.55 19.77 8.29
C ARG A 103 1.52 19.63 9.47
N ASP A 104 1.53 18.51 10.17
CA ASP A 104 2.39 18.38 11.35
C ASP A 104 3.80 17.93 10.95
N GLY A 105 4.71 18.90 10.85
CA GLY A 105 6.17 18.67 10.84
C GLY A 105 6.84 18.46 9.48
N GLU A 106 6.17 18.67 8.35
CA GLU A 106 6.71 18.33 7.02
C GLU A 106 7.69 19.39 6.44
N GLU A 107 8.81 18.92 5.87
CA GLU A 107 9.89 19.72 5.28
C GLU A 107 9.87 19.59 3.73
N ILE A 108 9.54 20.66 3.01
CA ILE A 108 9.71 20.75 1.55
C ILE A 108 11.15 21.17 1.24
N ILE A 109 11.96 20.20 0.84
CA ILE A 109 13.31 20.47 0.33
C ILE A 109 13.20 20.81 -1.16
N LEU A 110 13.47 22.06 -1.54
CA LEU A 110 13.58 22.49 -2.92
C LEU A 110 15.06 22.55 -3.32
N ASP A 111 15.35 22.20 -4.57
CA ASP A 111 16.68 22.35 -5.15
C ASP A 111 17.80 21.56 -4.41
N ARG A 112 17.70 20.23 -4.32
CA ARG A 112 18.83 19.34 -4.66
C ARG A 112 18.41 17.90 -4.92
N ALA A 113 19.20 17.25 -5.77
CA ALA A 113 19.18 15.83 -6.06
C ALA A 113 19.43 14.98 -4.80
N VAL A 114 18.36 14.36 -4.32
CA VAL A 114 18.40 13.08 -3.62
C VAL A 114 17.39 12.22 -4.39
N ASP A 115 17.88 11.20 -5.11
CA ASP A 115 17.10 10.21 -5.87
C ASP A 115 16.27 10.67 -7.08
N GLY A 116 16.79 11.56 -7.93
CA GLY A 116 16.23 11.76 -9.28
C GLY A 116 14.83 12.43 -9.37
N LYS A 117 14.32 13.02 -8.28
CA LYS A 117 13.02 13.73 -8.23
C LYS A 117 13.24 15.25 -8.10
N TYR A 118 13.15 15.98 -9.22
CA TYR A 118 13.61 17.37 -9.36
C TYR A 118 12.52 18.37 -9.82
N ILE A 119 12.59 19.61 -9.31
CA ILE A 119 11.89 20.80 -9.86
C ILE A 119 12.94 21.78 -10.42
N ASN A 120 13.00 21.97 -11.75
CA ASN A 120 13.81 23.02 -12.36
C ASN A 120 13.19 24.39 -12.13
N LEU A 121 13.91 25.30 -11.47
CA LEU A 121 13.51 26.71 -11.41
C LEU A 121 14.11 27.55 -12.56
N GLU A 122 15.10 27.04 -13.30
CA GLU A 122 15.75 27.74 -14.42
C GLU A 122 14.82 27.85 -15.65
N ASP A 123 13.95 26.87 -15.89
CA ASP A 123 12.97 26.86 -16.98
C ASP A 123 11.68 27.65 -16.67
N GLY A 124 11.62 28.24 -15.46
CA GLY A 124 10.45 28.92 -14.93
C GLY A 124 9.47 27.98 -14.23
N LEU A 125 8.69 28.56 -13.31
CA LEU A 125 7.62 27.90 -12.57
C LEU A 125 6.51 27.41 -13.50
N ASN A 126 6.54 26.12 -13.87
CA ASN A 126 5.49 25.46 -14.63
C ASN A 126 4.52 24.69 -13.70
N TYR A 127 3.40 24.20 -14.25
CA TYR A 127 2.37 23.54 -13.45
C TYR A 127 2.84 22.24 -12.79
N ASP A 128 3.63 21.44 -13.50
CA ASP A 128 4.13 20.16 -13.00
C ASP A 128 5.06 20.32 -11.80
N ALA A 129 5.88 21.38 -11.79
CA ALA A 129 6.70 21.75 -10.66
C ALA A 129 5.86 22.06 -9.41
N LEU A 130 4.78 22.82 -9.58
CA LEU A 130 3.86 23.18 -8.49
C LEU A 130 3.10 21.95 -7.97
N TRP A 131 2.68 21.07 -8.87
CA TRP A 131 2.06 19.79 -8.50
C TRP A 131 3.00 18.91 -7.67
N GLN A 132 4.27 18.78 -8.07
CA GLN A 132 5.25 17.96 -7.36
C GLN A 132 5.53 18.48 -5.95
N GLY A 133 5.69 19.79 -5.77
CA GLY A 133 5.86 20.40 -4.45
C GLY A 133 4.66 20.11 -3.54
N LEU A 134 3.45 20.27 -4.08
CA LEU A 134 2.21 20.01 -3.37
C LEU A 134 2.02 18.53 -3.02
N ASN A 135 2.36 17.61 -3.93
CA ASN A 135 2.26 16.19 -3.70
C ASN A 135 3.15 15.74 -2.52
N ARG A 136 4.29 16.39 -2.28
CA ARG A 136 5.15 16.09 -1.12
C ARG A 136 4.51 16.44 0.23
N VAL A 137 3.60 17.41 0.24
CA VAL A 137 2.90 17.87 1.47
C VAL A 137 1.59 17.11 1.67
N HIS A 138 0.87 16.86 0.58
CA HIS A 138 -0.51 16.39 0.65
C HIS A 138 -0.69 14.96 0.15
N LYS A 139 0.38 14.30 -0.33
CA LYS A 139 0.39 12.91 -0.84
C LYS A 139 -0.73 12.69 -1.85
N MET A 140 -0.90 13.69 -2.71
CA MET A 140 -1.90 13.76 -3.76
C MET A 140 -1.55 12.80 -4.90
N THR A 141 -2.15 11.63 -4.87
CA THR A 141 -1.95 10.60 -5.90
C THR A 141 -3.02 10.62 -6.99
N GLY A 142 -4.14 11.30 -6.77
CA GLY A 142 -5.28 11.25 -7.69
C GLY A 142 -5.12 12.16 -8.90
N LEU A 143 -5.36 11.63 -10.10
CA LEU A 143 -5.30 12.44 -11.32
C LEU A 143 -6.44 13.48 -11.39
N GLU A 144 -7.57 13.27 -10.71
CA GLU A 144 -8.60 14.30 -10.62
C GLU A 144 -8.11 15.53 -9.86
N GLN A 145 -7.32 15.32 -8.81
CA GLN A 145 -6.70 16.41 -8.06
C GLN A 145 -5.73 17.18 -8.96
N TYR A 146 -5.04 16.49 -9.88
CA TYR A 146 -4.19 17.12 -10.90
C TYR A 146 -5.00 17.96 -11.89
N GLY A 147 -6.17 17.51 -12.33
CA GLY A 147 -7.05 18.35 -13.16
C GLY A 147 -7.59 19.57 -12.40
N LEU A 148 -8.00 19.37 -11.14
CA LEU A 148 -8.62 20.40 -10.30
C LEU A 148 -7.63 21.50 -9.92
N LEU A 149 -6.40 21.12 -9.55
CA LEU A 149 -5.34 22.07 -9.23
C LEU A 149 -4.91 22.85 -10.46
N TYR A 150 -4.89 22.23 -11.64
CA TYR A 150 -4.58 22.92 -12.90
C TYR A 150 -5.56 24.06 -13.18
N LEU A 151 -6.87 23.80 -13.06
CA LEU A 151 -7.90 24.83 -13.27
C LEU A 151 -7.77 25.96 -12.24
N TYR A 152 -7.54 25.62 -10.98
CA TYR A 152 -7.33 26.62 -9.94
C TYR A 152 -6.10 27.50 -10.22
N CYS A 153 -4.99 26.90 -10.65
CA CYS A 153 -3.78 27.60 -11.05
C CYS A 153 -4.04 28.59 -12.20
N LYS A 154 -4.89 28.21 -13.17
CA LYS A 154 -5.28 29.06 -14.29
C LYS A 154 -6.16 30.23 -13.86
N GLU A 155 -7.23 29.97 -13.11
CA GLU A 155 -8.15 31.00 -12.64
C GLU A 155 -7.46 32.07 -11.77
N ASN A 156 -6.42 31.67 -11.03
CA ASN A 156 -5.69 32.55 -10.12
C ASN A 156 -4.38 33.10 -10.72
N ASN A 157 -4.13 32.93 -12.02
CA ASN A 157 -2.92 33.40 -12.71
C ASN A 157 -1.60 32.93 -12.06
N LEU A 158 -1.59 31.72 -11.49
CA LEU A 158 -0.41 31.15 -10.83
C LEU A 158 0.57 30.55 -11.85
N ILE A 159 0.03 30.02 -12.96
CA ILE A 159 0.79 29.48 -14.09
C ILE A 159 0.51 30.30 -15.36
N ASN A 160 1.49 30.35 -16.27
CA ASN A 160 1.38 31.05 -17.55
C ASN A 160 1.50 30.08 -18.76
N GLU A 161 1.21 28.80 -18.52
CA GLU A 161 1.29 27.72 -19.50
C GLU A 161 0.29 27.96 -20.64
N LYS A 162 0.68 27.74 -21.90
CA LYS A 162 -0.26 27.78 -23.02
C LYS A 162 -1.06 26.48 -23.09
N ASP A 163 -2.31 26.60 -23.51
CA ASP A 163 -3.22 25.47 -23.63
C ASP A 163 -2.94 24.70 -24.93
N ASN A 164 -1.94 23.81 -24.88
CA ASN A 164 -1.52 23.02 -26.04
C ASN A 164 -1.99 21.55 -25.92
N VAL A 165 -3.25 21.34 -25.53
CA VAL A 165 -3.81 19.99 -25.48
C VAL A 165 -4.20 19.57 -26.90
N ASP A 166 -3.53 18.56 -27.45
CA ASP A 166 -3.94 17.94 -28.70
C ASP A 166 -5.01 16.88 -28.42
N GLU A 167 -6.28 17.30 -28.48
CA GLU A 167 -7.43 16.41 -28.26
C GLU A 167 -7.49 15.27 -29.28
N LYS A 168 -7.00 15.48 -30.50
CA LYS A 168 -6.98 14.44 -31.53
C LYS A 168 -5.99 13.34 -31.14
N THR A 169 -4.78 13.71 -30.71
CA THR A 169 -3.79 12.75 -30.20
C THR A 169 -4.33 11.99 -28.99
N LEU A 170 -5.02 12.66 -28.05
CA LEU A 170 -5.65 11.98 -26.92
C LEU A 170 -6.73 10.99 -27.39
N GLY A 171 -7.60 11.39 -28.32
CA GLY A 171 -8.64 10.53 -28.89
C GLY A 171 -8.08 9.28 -29.57
N GLU A 172 -6.99 9.42 -30.34
CA GLU A 172 -6.28 8.31 -30.98
C GLU A 172 -5.61 7.39 -29.95
N TYR A 173 -4.90 7.95 -28.98
CA TYR A 173 -4.18 7.20 -27.94
C TYR A 173 -5.10 6.37 -27.05
N PHE A 174 -6.18 6.98 -26.54
CA PHE A 174 -7.15 6.26 -25.72
C PHE A 174 -8.08 5.37 -26.56
N SER A 175 -8.13 5.49 -27.90
CA SER A 175 -8.87 4.49 -28.70
C SER A 175 -8.29 3.08 -28.60
N GLN A 176 -7.04 2.94 -28.15
CA GLN A 176 -6.41 1.67 -27.82
C GLN A 176 -6.92 1.16 -26.47
N LYS A 177 -7.46 -0.06 -26.44
CA LYS A 177 -8.15 -0.62 -25.26
C LYS A 177 -7.20 -0.77 -24.07
N GLU A 178 -5.95 -1.12 -24.36
CA GLU A 178 -4.85 -1.24 -23.41
C GLU A 178 -4.52 0.08 -22.71
N ASN A 179 -4.86 1.25 -23.27
CA ASN A 179 -4.58 2.54 -22.63
C ASN A 179 -5.74 3.05 -21.76
N GLN A 180 -6.91 2.40 -21.81
CA GLN A 180 -8.10 2.87 -21.08
C GLN A 180 -7.91 2.89 -19.56
N PHE A 181 -7.10 1.98 -19.01
CA PHE A 181 -6.86 1.93 -17.56
C PHE A 181 -6.10 3.18 -17.07
N LEU A 182 -5.35 3.87 -17.93
CA LEU A 182 -4.63 5.11 -17.57
C LEU A 182 -5.59 6.27 -17.25
N LEU A 183 -6.89 6.12 -17.57
CA LEU A 183 -7.94 7.04 -17.16
C LEU A 183 -8.52 6.73 -15.78
N ASP A 184 -8.06 5.68 -15.08
CA ASP A 184 -8.39 5.49 -13.67
C ASP A 184 -7.63 6.50 -12.83
N PHE A 185 -8.39 7.46 -12.30
CA PHE A 185 -7.83 8.63 -11.68
C PHE A 185 -7.60 8.45 -10.16
N CYS A 186 -7.99 7.30 -9.57
CA CYS A 186 -7.69 6.92 -8.17
C CYS A 186 -6.26 6.38 -7.96
N ILE A 187 -5.39 6.57 -8.95
CA ILE A 187 -4.09 5.92 -9.08
C ILE A 187 -3.03 7.00 -9.36
N PRO A 188 -1.79 6.86 -8.84
CA PRO A 188 -0.65 7.72 -9.16
C PRO A 188 -0.16 7.60 -10.60
N MET A 189 -1.06 7.71 -11.59
CA MET A 189 -0.76 7.61 -13.03
C MET A 189 0.13 8.75 -13.56
N ALA A 190 0.35 9.79 -12.74
CA ALA A 190 1.26 10.88 -13.04
C ALA A 190 2.71 10.60 -12.60
N ASP A 191 3.00 9.41 -12.06
CA ASP A 191 4.30 9.04 -11.51
C ASP A 191 5.12 8.14 -12.46
N THR A 192 6.27 8.66 -12.90
CA THR A 192 7.26 7.94 -13.73
C THR A 192 7.98 6.83 -12.96
N ALA A 193 7.77 6.73 -11.64
CA ALA A 193 8.22 5.61 -10.85
C ALA A 193 7.47 4.32 -11.18
N ILE A 194 6.26 4.37 -11.74
CA ILE A 194 5.50 3.18 -12.15
C ILE A 194 5.33 3.11 -13.67
N PHE A 195 5.05 4.24 -14.33
CA PHE A 195 4.62 4.28 -15.72
C PHE A 195 5.70 4.84 -16.64
N GLU A 196 5.65 4.46 -17.91
CA GLU A 196 6.53 5.00 -18.93
C GLU A 196 6.28 6.50 -19.12
N GLU A 197 7.31 7.26 -19.47
CA GLU A 197 7.23 8.72 -19.58
C GLU A 197 6.11 9.17 -20.54
N GLU A 198 5.96 8.50 -21.68
CA GLU A 198 4.87 8.76 -22.63
C GLU A 198 3.49 8.58 -21.99
N GLN A 199 3.28 7.50 -21.23
CA GLN A 199 2.02 7.23 -20.55
C GLN A 199 1.70 8.32 -19.53
N VAL A 200 2.69 8.75 -18.75
CA VAL A 200 2.56 9.82 -17.77
C VAL A 200 2.18 11.15 -18.46
N GLN A 201 2.83 11.49 -19.57
CA GLN A 201 2.52 12.72 -20.30
C GLN A 201 1.11 12.71 -20.88
N MET A 202 0.71 11.60 -21.52
CA MET A 202 -0.64 11.44 -22.06
C MET A 202 -1.72 11.52 -20.98
N THR A 203 -1.44 10.93 -19.83
CA THR A 203 -2.31 10.96 -18.65
C THR A 203 -2.46 12.40 -18.11
N LYS A 204 -1.37 13.14 -17.93
CA LYS A 204 -1.41 14.55 -17.50
C LYS A 204 -2.18 15.43 -18.50
N MET A 205 -2.00 15.21 -19.80
CA MET A 205 -2.75 15.91 -20.84
C MET A 205 -4.25 15.58 -20.79
N ALA A 206 -4.60 14.31 -20.58
CA ALA A 206 -5.98 13.86 -20.41
C ALA A 206 -6.65 14.53 -19.21
N ALA A 207 -5.95 14.60 -18.06
CA ALA A 207 -6.44 15.26 -16.86
C ALA A 207 -6.78 16.74 -17.09
N LYS A 208 -5.86 17.47 -17.74
CA LYS A 208 -6.05 18.89 -18.10
C LYS A 208 -7.21 19.05 -19.10
N SER A 209 -7.30 18.19 -20.12
CA SER A 209 -8.36 18.21 -21.13
C SER A 209 -9.73 17.96 -20.52
N PHE A 210 -9.87 16.88 -19.75
CA PHE A 210 -11.12 16.50 -19.11
C PHE A 210 -11.61 17.57 -18.14
N ALA A 211 -10.73 18.11 -17.29
CA ALA A 211 -11.09 19.17 -16.34
C ALA A 211 -11.65 20.41 -17.07
N LYS A 212 -11.00 20.85 -18.16
CA LYS A 212 -11.48 21.98 -18.98
C LYS A 212 -12.81 21.69 -19.65
N TRP A 213 -12.93 20.53 -20.29
CA TRP A 213 -14.16 20.11 -20.95
C TRP A 213 -15.33 20.11 -19.95
N TYR A 214 -15.10 19.55 -18.77
CA TYR A 214 -16.12 19.46 -17.73
C TYR A 214 -16.56 20.85 -17.23
N VAL A 215 -15.60 21.72 -16.89
CA VAL A 215 -15.92 23.08 -16.41
C VAL A 215 -16.53 23.96 -17.48
N LYS A 216 -16.20 23.76 -18.76
CA LYS A 216 -16.86 24.46 -19.87
C LYS A 216 -18.34 24.09 -20.00
N ALA A 217 -18.68 22.84 -19.72
CA ALA A 217 -20.06 22.34 -19.76
C ALA A 217 -20.85 22.57 -18.45
N HIS A 218 -20.13 22.69 -17.33
CA HIS A 218 -20.69 22.80 -15.97
C HIS A 218 -20.06 23.99 -15.21
N SER A 219 -19.43 23.75 -14.07
CA SER A 219 -18.69 24.74 -13.29
C SER A 219 -17.50 24.13 -12.54
N LEU A 220 -16.56 24.97 -12.09
CA LEU A 220 -15.46 24.52 -11.22
C LEU A 220 -15.97 23.93 -9.89
N LYS A 221 -17.08 24.46 -9.38
CA LYS A 221 -17.71 23.96 -8.16
C LYS A 221 -18.20 22.52 -8.34
N ASP A 222 -18.88 22.25 -9.45
CA ASP A 222 -19.39 20.91 -9.77
C ASP A 222 -18.22 19.94 -9.99
N TYR A 223 -17.14 20.40 -10.63
CA TYR A 223 -15.94 19.59 -10.80
C TYR A 223 -15.29 19.26 -9.45
N LYS A 224 -15.22 20.22 -8.52
CA LYS A 224 -14.73 20.00 -7.16
C LYS A 224 -15.62 19.01 -6.39
N GLU A 225 -16.93 19.03 -6.59
CA GLU A 225 -17.85 18.05 -5.96
C GLU A 225 -17.64 16.65 -6.54
N LEU A 226 -17.49 16.55 -7.86
CA LEU A 226 -17.23 15.28 -8.57
C LEU A 226 -15.90 14.63 -8.16
N CYS A 227 -14.86 15.45 -7.95
CA CYS A 227 -13.46 15.03 -7.89
C CYS A 227 -12.75 15.30 -6.54
N GLY A 228 -13.34 16.09 -5.65
CA GLY A 228 -12.64 16.66 -4.49
C GLY A 228 -12.42 15.69 -3.33
N ASN A 229 -13.23 14.63 -3.22
CA ASN A 229 -13.04 13.58 -2.23
C ASN A 229 -12.96 12.22 -2.92
N LEU A 230 -11.77 11.63 -2.93
CA LEU A 230 -11.52 10.32 -3.53
C LEU A 230 -12.45 9.25 -2.92
N LYS A 231 -12.63 9.19 -1.60
CA LYS A 231 -13.46 8.15 -0.94
C LYS A 231 -14.97 8.27 -1.20
N SER A 232 -15.47 9.48 -1.49
CA SER A 232 -16.89 9.74 -1.74
C SER A 232 -17.19 10.10 -3.19
N CYS A 233 -16.25 9.95 -4.11
CA CYS A 233 -16.41 10.42 -5.48
C CYS A 233 -17.62 9.73 -6.12
N HIS A 234 -18.38 10.49 -6.91
CA HIS A 234 -19.51 9.99 -7.67
C HIS A 234 -19.00 9.14 -8.85
N ARG A 235 -18.34 8.00 -8.58
CA ARG A 235 -17.58 7.21 -9.57
C ARG A 235 -18.37 6.87 -10.84
N ARG A 236 -19.64 6.49 -10.67
CA ARG A 236 -20.54 6.23 -11.80
C ARG A 236 -20.79 7.48 -12.64
N GLU A 237 -20.90 8.64 -12.00
CA GLU A 237 -21.02 9.91 -12.69
C GLU A 237 -19.70 10.29 -13.36
N LEU A 238 -18.57 10.15 -12.68
CA LEU A 238 -17.24 10.41 -13.26
C LEU A 238 -16.98 9.53 -14.48
N GLU A 239 -17.29 8.23 -14.43
CA GLU A 239 -17.19 7.31 -15.57
C GLU A 239 -18.10 7.77 -16.74
N LYS A 240 -19.33 8.18 -16.44
CA LYS A 240 -20.27 8.68 -17.45
C LYS A 240 -19.75 9.95 -18.12
N GLU A 241 -19.25 10.90 -17.35
CA GLU A 241 -18.75 12.18 -17.85
C GLU A 241 -17.43 12.01 -18.63
N LYS A 242 -16.53 11.13 -18.17
CA LYS A 242 -15.35 10.73 -18.94
C LYS A 242 -15.72 10.14 -20.30
N ASN A 243 -16.71 9.25 -20.34
CA ASN A 243 -17.14 8.64 -21.61
C ASN A 243 -17.78 9.64 -22.58
N LYS A 244 -18.46 10.69 -22.06
CA LYS A 244 -18.92 11.80 -22.91
C LYS A 244 -17.75 12.59 -23.48
N TRP A 245 -16.80 12.98 -22.62
CA TRP A 245 -15.59 13.67 -23.05
C TRP A 245 -14.79 12.87 -24.09
N LEU A 246 -14.57 11.57 -23.84
CA LEU A 246 -13.89 10.67 -24.78
C LEU A 246 -14.54 10.67 -26.16
N LYS A 247 -15.87 10.63 -26.20
CA LYS A 247 -16.63 10.71 -27.45
C LYS A 247 -16.41 12.04 -28.18
N ASP A 248 -16.39 13.15 -27.44
CA ASP A 248 -16.22 14.49 -27.99
C ASP A 248 -14.82 14.70 -28.60
N ILE A 249 -13.79 14.07 -28.02
CA ILE A 249 -12.42 14.09 -28.57
C ILE A 249 -12.17 13.02 -29.64
N GLY A 250 -13.20 12.28 -30.07
CA GLY A 250 -13.11 11.28 -31.14
C GLY A 250 -12.54 9.92 -30.73
N CYS A 251 -12.51 9.61 -29.42
CA CYS A 251 -12.13 8.28 -28.93
C CYS A 251 -13.19 7.23 -29.31
N LYS A 252 -12.74 6.08 -29.84
CA LYS A 252 -13.61 4.98 -30.26
C LYS A 252 -13.86 3.94 -29.17
N ALA A 253 -13.02 3.93 -28.14
CA ALA A 253 -13.13 3.02 -27.02
C ALA A 253 -14.01 3.63 -25.92
N LYS A 254 -14.60 2.75 -25.10
CA LYS A 254 -15.37 3.14 -23.92
C LYS A 254 -14.49 2.91 -22.69
N TYR A 255 -14.40 3.92 -21.84
CA TYR A 255 -13.79 3.82 -20.53
C TYR A 255 -14.70 3.04 -19.58
N THR A 256 -14.08 2.19 -18.79
CA THR A 256 -14.68 1.52 -17.64
C THR A 256 -13.62 1.51 -16.56
N GLU A 257 -14.01 1.87 -15.34
CA GLU A 257 -13.12 1.87 -14.19
C GLU A 257 -12.46 0.49 -14.06
N PHE A 258 -11.12 0.44 -14.16
CA PHE A 258 -10.35 -0.81 -14.16
C PHE A 258 -10.31 -1.41 -12.76
N ALA A 259 -10.13 -0.59 -11.72
CA ALA A 259 -10.26 -1.07 -10.36
C ALA A 259 -10.68 0.00 -9.36
N LYS A 260 -11.44 -0.44 -8.36
CA LYS A 260 -11.99 0.42 -7.32
C LYS A 260 -11.02 0.71 -6.16
N VAL A 261 -9.72 0.75 -6.45
CA VAL A 261 -8.66 0.82 -5.43
C VAL A 261 -8.20 2.26 -5.25
N PHE A 262 -7.95 2.66 -4.00
CA PHE A 262 -7.36 3.96 -3.68
C PHE A 262 -5.93 3.77 -3.24
N VAL A 263 -5.00 4.18 -4.10
CA VAL A 263 -3.57 4.08 -3.82
C VAL A 263 -3.05 5.46 -3.42
N LYS A 264 -2.49 5.56 -2.22
CA LYS A 264 -1.83 6.77 -1.69
C LYS A 264 -0.32 6.60 -1.77
N GLN A 265 0.44 7.69 -1.64
CA GLN A 265 1.87 7.58 -1.36
C GLN A 265 2.06 7.12 0.08
N SER A 266 3.00 6.20 0.31
CA SER A 266 3.27 5.71 1.66
C SER A 266 4.30 6.57 2.39
N ASP A 267 4.07 6.77 3.68
CA ASP A 267 5.04 7.37 4.62
C ASP A 267 5.97 6.33 5.24
N CYS A 268 5.81 5.06 4.87
CA CYS A 268 6.57 3.98 5.46
C CYS A 268 8.02 4.01 4.96
N VAL A 269 8.87 4.70 5.73
CA VAL A 269 10.33 4.60 5.63
C VAL A 269 10.78 3.37 6.40
N TYR A 270 11.27 2.37 5.69
CA TYR A 270 11.82 1.17 6.29
C TYR A 270 13.32 1.31 6.45
N ASP A 271 13.78 1.37 7.71
CA ASP A 271 15.19 1.20 8.04
C ASP A 271 15.47 -0.30 8.04
N GLN A 272 15.94 -0.85 6.92
CA GLN A 272 16.53 -2.19 6.94
C GLN A 272 17.99 -2.08 7.38
N PRO A 273 18.46 -2.92 8.32
CA PRO A 273 19.88 -2.94 8.74
C PRO A 273 20.86 -3.12 7.57
N ASP A 274 20.43 -3.81 6.51
CA ASP A 274 21.28 -4.25 5.40
C ASP A 274 21.01 -3.50 4.08
N HIS A 275 19.93 -2.70 4.01
CA HIS A 275 19.49 -1.97 2.83
C HIS A 275 18.95 -0.58 3.22
N PRO A 276 19.77 0.49 3.11
CA PRO A 276 19.32 1.82 3.47
C PRO A 276 18.22 2.29 2.51
N THR A 277 17.00 2.42 3.04
CA THR A 277 15.95 3.36 2.61
C THR A 277 15.56 3.32 1.12
N ASP A 278 14.96 2.24 0.65
CA ASP A 278 13.93 2.39 -0.39
C ASP A 278 12.60 2.67 0.33
N PRO A 279 12.11 3.91 0.36
CA PRO A 279 10.78 4.17 0.91
C PRO A 279 9.76 3.39 0.08
N ALA A 280 8.80 2.74 0.73
CA ALA A 280 7.67 2.24 -0.03
C ALA A 280 6.95 3.40 -0.69
N ASP A 281 6.67 3.25 -1.98
CA ASP A 281 6.14 4.37 -2.76
C ASP A 281 4.63 4.50 -2.58
N TYR A 282 3.93 3.40 -2.26
CA TYR A 282 2.47 3.35 -2.32
C TYR A 282 1.84 2.55 -1.18
N GLU A 283 0.65 2.97 -0.76
CA GLU A 283 -0.17 2.23 0.19
C GLU A 283 -1.66 2.22 -0.17
N ILE A 284 -2.34 1.14 0.24
CA ILE A 284 -3.79 1.00 0.20
C ILE A 284 -4.27 0.73 1.62
N GLU A 285 -5.04 1.67 2.14
CA GLU A 285 -5.51 1.63 3.52
C GLU A 285 -6.94 1.09 3.60
N GLU A 286 -7.09 -0.04 4.30
CA GLU A 286 -8.36 -0.69 4.59
C GLU A 286 -8.69 -0.57 6.08
N GLU A 287 -9.82 -1.14 6.52
CA GLU A 287 -10.26 -1.05 7.92
C GLU A 287 -9.31 -1.79 8.88
N ASP A 288 -8.81 -2.95 8.46
CA ASP A 288 -8.04 -3.89 9.28
C ASP A 288 -6.58 -4.08 8.83
N ALA A 289 -6.21 -3.50 7.69
CA ALA A 289 -4.88 -3.64 7.09
C ALA A 289 -4.45 -2.39 6.31
N VAL A 290 -3.14 -2.24 6.13
CA VAL A 290 -2.52 -1.29 5.20
C VAL A 290 -1.60 -2.07 4.27
N TRP A 291 -1.96 -2.18 3.00
CA TRP A 291 -1.08 -2.77 2.00
C TRP A 291 -0.03 -1.76 1.58
N VAL A 292 1.22 -2.19 1.48
CA VAL A 292 2.35 -1.34 1.15
C VAL A 292 3.10 -1.93 -0.04
N TRP A 293 3.21 -1.17 -1.12
CA TRP A 293 3.77 -1.60 -2.40
C TRP A 293 4.98 -0.76 -2.78
N TYR A 294 6.07 -1.42 -3.21
CA TYR A 294 7.22 -0.74 -3.81
C TYR A 294 6.99 -0.50 -5.31
N SER A 295 7.43 0.65 -5.82
CA SER A 295 7.42 0.93 -7.26
C SER A 295 8.19 -0.11 -8.07
N LYS A 296 9.27 -0.68 -7.51
CA LYS A 296 10.05 -1.76 -8.12
C LYS A 296 9.21 -3.01 -8.39
N ASP A 297 8.34 -3.37 -7.46
CA ASP A 297 7.44 -4.53 -7.61
C ASP A 297 6.36 -4.28 -8.64
N VAL A 298 5.78 -3.08 -8.62
CA VAL A 298 4.77 -2.65 -9.59
C VAL A 298 5.35 -2.61 -11.00
N LYS A 299 6.58 -2.08 -11.18
CA LYS A 299 7.30 -2.10 -12.46
C LYS A 299 7.58 -3.52 -12.96
N ARG A 300 7.96 -4.42 -12.05
CA ARG A 300 8.32 -5.80 -12.40
C ARG A 300 7.10 -6.63 -12.81
N ILE A 301 5.99 -6.49 -12.08
CA ILE A 301 4.77 -7.30 -12.29
C ILE A 301 3.83 -6.65 -13.31
N GLY A 302 3.86 -5.33 -13.40
CA GLY A 302 2.92 -4.53 -14.18
C GLY A 302 1.73 -4.10 -13.34
N TRP A 303 1.34 -2.83 -13.49
CA TRP A 303 0.26 -2.21 -12.73
C TRP A 303 -1.06 -2.99 -12.79
N GLN A 304 -1.50 -3.36 -14.01
CA GLN A 304 -2.76 -4.04 -14.21
C GLN A 304 -2.81 -5.39 -13.48
N GLU A 305 -1.71 -6.14 -13.49
CA GLU A 305 -1.62 -7.43 -12.82
C GLU A 305 -1.55 -7.27 -11.28
N MET A 306 -0.77 -6.30 -10.78
CA MET A 306 -0.73 -5.97 -9.34
C MET A 306 -2.13 -5.68 -8.80
N VAL A 307 -2.87 -4.81 -9.49
CA VAL A 307 -4.23 -4.43 -9.08
C VAL A 307 -5.21 -5.58 -9.25
N ARG A 308 -5.14 -6.34 -10.34
CA ARG A 308 -6.03 -7.47 -10.58
C ARG A 308 -5.88 -8.51 -9.46
N LYS A 309 -4.65 -8.87 -9.09
CA LYS A 309 -4.37 -9.81 -8.01
C LYS A 309 -4.81 -9.26 -6.66
N TYR A 310 -4.54 -7.99 -6.36
CA TYR A 310 -5.08 -7.34 -5.16
C TYR A 310 -6.61 -7.47 -5.05
N MET A 311 -7.34 -7.15 -6.13
CA MET A 311 -8.80 -7.26 -6.17
C MET A 311 -9.31 -8.69 -6.04
N GLU A 312 -8.49 -9.67 -6.42
CA GLU A 312 -8.78 -11.10 -6.32
C GLU A 312 -8.62 -11.61 -4.88
N TYR A 313 -7.53 -11.23 -4.21
CA TYR A 313 -7.16 -11.69 -2.87
C TYR A 313 -7.84 -10.90 -1.73
N GLU A 314 -7.99 -9.59 -1.87
CA GLU A 314 -8.47 -8.71 -0.79
C GLU A 314 -9.85 -9.13 -0.21
N PRO A 315 -10.85 -9.54 -0.99
CA PRO A 315 -12.13 -10.00 -0.43
C PRO A 315 -12.02 -11.31 0.36
N LEU A 316 -11.03 -12.15 0.03
CA LEU A 316 -10.75 -13.40 0.75
C LEU A 316 -10.03 -13.08 2.07
N ARG A 317 -8.97 -12.27 1.99
CA ARG A 317 -8.23 -11.76 3.15
C ARG A 317 -9.14 -11.13 4.19
N LYS A 318 -10.06 -10.24 3.79
CA LYS A 318 -11.02 -9.59 4.70
C LYS A 318 -11.83 -10.61 5.52
N LYS A 319 -12.27 -11.70 4.87
CA LYS A 319 -13.05 -12.74 5.55
C LYS A 319 -12.17 -13.53 6.51
N ASP A 320 -10.99 -13.94 6.06
CA ASP A 320 -10.06 -14.73 6.86
C ASP A 320 -9.60 -13.94 8.10
N PHE A 321 -9.28 -12.65 7.93
CA PHE A 321 -8.85 -11.78 9.04
C PHE A 321 -9.97 -11.52 10.04
N ALA A 322 -11.20 -11.28 9.56
CA ALA A 322 -12.36 -11.11 10.42
C ALA A 322 -12.69 -12.39 11.21
N GLU A 323 -12.61 -13.55 10.56
CA GLU A 323 -12.83 -14.85 11.19
C GLU A 323 -11.80 -15.13 12.29
N ALA A 324 -10.52 -14.84 12.04
CA ALA A 324 -9.46 -14.99 13.04
C ALA A 324 -9.63 -14.03 14.24
N ARG A 325 -9.99 -12.76 13.99
CA ARG A 325 -10.28 -11.79 15.05
C ARG A 325 -11.46 -12.23 15.91
N GLU A 326 -12.54 -12.71 15.30
CA GLU A 326 -13.72 -13.19 16.02
C GLU A 326 -13.40 -14.45 16.84
N PHE A 327 -12.65 -15.40 16.26
CA PHE A 327 -12.25 -16.63 16.96
C PHE A 327 -11.39 -16.36 18.19
N LEU A 328 -10.52 -15.34 18.13
CA LEU A 328 -9.60 -14.98 19.20
C LEU A 328 -10.08 -13.82 20.09
N LYS A 329 -11.27 -13.26 19.88
CA LYS A 329 -11.70 -11.98 20.47
C LYS A 329 -11.53 -11.87 21.99
N ASP A 330 -11.74 -12.97 22.72
CA ASP A 330 -11.66 -13.00 24.19
C ASP A 330 -10.21 -13.02 24.71
N TYR A 331 -9.23 -13.14 23.80
CA TYR A 331 -7.80 -13.24 24.11
C TYR A 331 -6.95 -12.16 23.42
N LEU A 332 -7.59 -11.26 22.67
CA LEU A 332 -6.95 -10.15 21.98
C LEU A 332 -7.11 -8.86 22.80
N PRO A 333 -6.21 -7.86 22.63
CA PRO A 333 -6.42 -6.53 23.18
C PRO A 333 -7.65 -5.85 22.56
N ASP A 334 -8.24 -4.90 23.28
CA ASP A 334 -9.42 -4.13 22.84
C ASP A 334 -9.19 -3.41 21.50
N ASP A 335 -7.97 -2.90 21.28
CA ASP A 335 -7.53 -2.35 20.01
C ASP A 335 -6.33 -3.14 19.46
N VAL A 336 -6.61 -3.96 18.45
CA VAL A 336 -5.62 -4.74 17.72
C VAL A 336 -4.90 -3.90 16.66
N GLY A 337 -5.45 -2.75 16.25
CA GLY A 337 -4.91 -1.92 15.17
C GLY A 337 -4.98 -2.58 13.78
N LYS A 338 -4.32 -1.94 12.80
CA LYS A 338 -4.20 -2.40 11.41
C LYS A 338 -2.86 -3.10 11.19
N ALA A 339 -2.89 -4.26 10.54
CA ALA A 339 -1.67 -4.94 10.12
C ALA A 339 -1.06 -4.24 8.89
N LYS A 340 0.25 -3.96 8.93
CA LYS A 340 0.97 -3.43 7.75
C LYS A 340 1.46 -4.59 6.89
N LEU A 341 0.94 -4.72 5.67
CA LEU A 341 1.22 -5.81 4.73
C LEU A 341 2.18 -5.32 3.66
N VAL A 342 3.46 -5.65 3.80
CA VAL A 342 4.54 -5.19 2.92
C VAL A 342 4.81 -6.23 1.85
N LEU A 343 4.52 -5.87 0.61
CA LEU A 343 4.87 -6.69 -0.55
C LEU A 343 6.31 -6.39 -0.94
N ASP A 344 7.23 -7.31 -0.67
CA ASP A 344 8.66 -7.17 -0.99
C ASP A 344 9.06 -8.22 -2.02
N TYR A 345 8.51 -8.09 -3.23
CA TYR A 345 8.64 -9.15 -4.22
C TYR A 345 9.99 -9.09 -4.95
N HIS A 346 10.59 -7.91 -5.05
CA HIS A 346 11.85 -7.63 -5.72
C HIS A 346 13.04 -8.23 -4.97
N HIS A 347 12.97 -8.33 -3.64
CA HIS A 347 13.90 -9.14 -2.85
C HIS A 347 13.51 -10.62 -2.90
N GLN A 348 14.10 -11.37 -3.83
CA GLN A 348 13.85 -12.81 -4.00
C GLN A 348 14.56 -13.72 -2.98
N LYS A 349 15.37 -13.15 -2.07
CA LYS A 349 16.11 -13.90 -1.05
C LYS A 349 15.37 -13.81 0.29
N GLY A 350 15.11 -14.95 0.93
CA GLY A 350 14.48 -14.99 2.26
C GLY A 350 13.38 -16.05 2.39
N THR A 351 12.72 -16.02 3.56
CA THR A 351 11.50 -16.79 3.87
C THR A 351 10.33 -16.33 2.99
N ASN A 352 9.27 -17.14 2.90
CA ASN A 352 8.09 -16.82 2.08
C ASN A 352 7.33 -15.59 2.62
N GLY A 353 7.27 -15.47 3.95
CA GLY A 353 6.82 -14.30 4.67
C GLY A 353 7.47 -14.24 6.06
N ILE A 354 7.25 -13.13 6.76
CA ILE A 354 7.64 -12.94 8.16
C ILE A 354 6.79 -11.84 8.82
N MET A 355 6.28 -12.11 10.02
CA MET A 355 5.75 -11.11 10.93
C MET A 355 6.87 -10.57 11.83
N GLU A 356 7.09 -9.26 11.80
CA GLU A 356 8.04 -8.56 12.67
C GLU A 356 7.32 -8.00 13.91
N PRO A 357 7.49 -8.60 15.11
CA PRO A 357 6.70 -8.24 16.28
C PRO A 357 6.99 -6.83 16.82
N THR A 358 8.18 -6.28 16.57
CA THR A 358 8.57 -4.94 17.02
C THR A 358 7.94 -3.83 16.19
N THR A 359 7.74 -4.07 14.89
CA THR A 359 7.21 -3.10 13.94
C THR A 359 5.75 -3.38 13.58
N LEU A 360 5.22 -4.54 14.01
CA LEU A 360 3.87 -5.05 13.73
C LEU A 360 3.59 -5.17 12.21
N MET A 361 4.63 -5.51 11.46
CA MET A 361 4.58 -5.61 10.01
C MET A 361 4.59 -7.07 9.57
N ILE A 362 3.87 -7.37 8.50
CA ILE A 362 3.93 -8.64 7.81
C ILE A 362 4.59 -8.39 6.46
N LYS A 363 5.75 -8.99 6.24
CA LYS A 363 6.45 -8.95 4.95
C LYS A 363 6.16 -10.23 4.18
N THR A 364 5.84 -10.10 2.91
CA THR A 364 5.66 -11.24 2.00
C THR A 364 6.51 -11.05 0.76
N ASN A 365 7.19 -12.12 0.33
CA ASN A 365 8.25 -12.02 -0.66
C ASN A 365 7.88 -12.75 -1.96
N ARG A 366 8.71 -12.57 -2.99
CA ARG A 366 8.68 -13.26 -4.30
C ARG A 366 7.49 -12.92 -5.22
N CYS A 367 6.25 -13.20 -4.82
CA CYS A 367 5.06 -13.02 -5.66
C CYS A 367 3.74 -13.11 -4.87
N TRP A 368 2.63 -12.94 -5.61
CA TRP A 368 1.27 -13.05 -5.08
C TRP A 368 0.91 -14.46 -4.61
N GLU A 369 1.38 -15.51 -5.29
CA GLU A 369 1.15 -16.90 -4.87
C GLU A 369 1.81 -17.18 -3.53
N ASN A 370 3.04 -16.69 -3.35
CA ASN A 370 3.73 -16.72 -2.07
C ASN A 370 2.96 -15.97 -0.98
N THR A 371 2.48 -14.76 -1.28
CA THR A 371 1.65 -13.96 -0.38
C THR A 371 0.42 -14.74 0.06
N ALA A 372 -0.35 -15.26 -0.89
CA ALA A 372 -1.54 -16.05 -0.63
C ALA A 372 -1.24 -17.32 0.19
N SER A 373 -0.03 -17.89 0.04
CA SER A 373 0.35 -19.09 0.79
C SER A 373 0.68 -18.85 2.26
N CYS A 374 1.14 -17.64 2.64
CA CYS A 374 1.71 -17.37 3.96
C CYS A 374 1.07 -16.19 4.70
N LEU A 375 0.38 -15.27 4.02
CA LEU A 375 -0.14 -14.04 4.62
C LEU A 375 -1.03 -14.32 5.84
N PHE A 376 -1.93 -15.31 5.73
CA PHE A 376 -2.80 -15.64 6.85
C PHE A 376 -2.03 -16.25 8.04
N HIS A 377 -0.98 -17.05 7.77
CA HIS A 377 -0.09 -17.58 8.82
C HIS A 377 0.61 -16.45 9.58
N GLU A 378 1.23 -15.52 8.84
CA GLU A 378 1.89 -14.35 9.42
C GLU A 378 0.91 -13.41 10.13
N TYR A 379 -0.35 -13.37 9.68
CA TYR A 379 -1.39 -12.61 10.36
C TYR A 379 -1.82 -13.24 11.68
N ILE A 380 -1.80 -14.57 11.81
CA ILE A 380 -1.99 -15.20 13.12
C ILE A 380 -0.85 -14.84 14.07
N HIS A 381 0.40 -14.80 13.58
CA HIS A 381 1.50 -14.24 14.39
C HIS A 381 1.18 -12.81 14.81
N TYR A 382 0.73 -11.95 13.88
CA TYR A 382 0.33 -10.58 14.19
C TYR A 382 -0.73 -10.51 15.28
N LEU A 383 -1.70 -11.43 15.32
CA LEU A 383 -2.72 -11.44 16.39
C LEU A 383 -2.18 -11.95 17.73
N THR A 384 -1.25 -12.90 17.71
CA THR A 384 -0.91 -13.70 18.91
C THR A 384 0.43 -13.33 19.54
N LEU A 385 1.34 -12.69 18.81
CA LEU A 385 2.70 -12.36 19.23
C LEU A 385 2.91 -10.85 19.38
N GLY A 386 3.46 -10.45 20.52
CA GLY A 386 3.85 -9.08 20.85
C GLY A 386 3.31 -8.61 22.21
N GLU A 387 3.63 -7.37 22.56
CA GLU A 387 3.20 -6.79 23.84
C GLU A 387 1.67 -6.79 23.99
N GLY A 388 1.18 -7.26 25.14
CA GLY A 388 -0.25 -7.31 25.46
C GLY A 388 -1.05 -8.42 24.74
N LYS A 389 -0.39 -9.28 23.95
CA LYS A 389 -1.03 -10.41 23.25
C LYS A 389 -0.84 -11.73 24.02
N ILE A 390 -1.20 -12.84 23.39
CA ILE A 390 -1.15 -14.19 23.97
C ILE A 390 0.29 -14.57 24.34
N MET A 391 1.25 -14.21 23.48
CA MET A 391 2.69 -14.49 23.63
C MET A 391 3.48 -13.18 23.52
N ASP A 392 4.49 -13.02 24.37
CA ASP A 392 5.52 -11.97 24.27
C ASP A 392 6.61 -12.33 23.24
N ASN A 393 7.67 -11.52 23.14
CA ASN A 393 8.72 -11.68 22.12
C ASN A 393 9.72 -12.84 22.39
N SER A 394 9.57 -13.62 23.47
CA SER A 394 10.57 -14.59 23.94
C SER A 394 10.04 -16.03 24.06
N PHE A 395 9.19 -16.45 23.13
CA PHE A 395 8.56 -17.76 23.13
C PHE A 395 9.29 -18.80 22.26
N SER A 396 9.07 -20.07 22.59
CA SER A 396 9.55 -21.22 21.83
C SER A 396 8.95 -21.24 20.43
N ARG A 397 9.71 -21.80 19.50
CA ARG A 397 9.27 -21.98 18.10
C ARG A 397 7.98 -22.80 18.01
N PHE A 398 7.78 -23.75 18.92
CA PHE A 398 6.54 -24.52 19.05
C PHE A 398 5.33 -23.61 19.25
N CYS A 399 5.38 -22.69 20.22
CA CYS A 399 4.25 -21.83 20.52
C CYS A 399 3.96 -20.88 19.37
N VAL A 400 5.01 -20.22 18.86
CA VAL A 400 4.91 -19.24 17.79
C VAL A 400 4.38 -19.89 16.52
N GLU A 401 5.10 -20.85 15.95
CA GLU A 401 4.73 -21.45 14.65
C GLU A 401 3.57 -22.42 14.77
N GLY A 402 3.42 -23.08 15.91
CA GLY A 402 2.33 -24.00 16.14
C GLY A 402 0.96 -23.34 16.16
N VAL A 403 0.81 -22.17 16.80
CA VAL A 403 -0.51 -21.50 16.83
C VAL A 403 -0.90 -20.99 15.44
N ALA A 404 0.08 -20.46 14.69
CA ALA A 404 -0.13 -20.02 13.32
C ALA A 404 -0.52 -21.18 12.41
N GLU A 405 0.18 -22.31 12.47
CA GLU A 405 -0.19 -23.49 11.69
C GLU A 405 -1.52 -24.09 12.12
N TRP A 406 -1.77 -24.20 13.42
CA TRP A 406 -3.02 -24.76 13.93
C TRP A 406 -4.22 -23.96 13.39
N LEU A 407 -4.18 -22.64 13.57
CA LEU A 407 -5.29 -21.78 13.16
C LEU A 407 -5.41 -21.69 11.63
N ALA A 408 -4.30 -21.48 10.92
CA ALA A 408 -4.30 -21.27 9.48
C ALA A 408 -4.45 -22.55 8.64
N SER A 409 -4.27 -23.73 9.23
CA SER A 409 -4.31 -25.00 8.49
C SER A 409 -5.44 -25.94 8.91
N TYR A 410 -6.04 -25.79 10.09
CA TYR A 410 -7.08 -26.72 10.57
C TYR A 410 -8.35 -26.06 11.11
N GLN A 411 -8.25 -24.83 11.63
CA GLN A 411 -9.35 -24.23 12.38
C GLN A 411 -10.14 -23.18 11.59
N LEU A 412 -9.47 -22.45 10.70
CA LEU A 412 -10.03 -21.27 10.00
C LEU A 412 -9.92 -21.43 8.48
N GLY A 413 -10.76 -20.69 7.73
CA GLY A 413 -10.99 -20.91 6.30
C GLY A 413 -9.86 -20.66 5.30
N ASN A 414 -8.76 -19.97 5.68
CA ASN A 414 -7.56 -19.64 4.86
C ASN A 414 -7.78 -19.64 3.33
N ARG A 415 -8.71 -18.79 2.87
CA ARG A 415 -9.29 -18.85 1.52
C ARG A 415 -8.32 -18.36 0.45
N GLU A 416 -7.39 -17.48 0.83
CA GLU A 416 -6.29 -17.06 -0.07
C GLU A 416 -5.38 -18.23 -0.44
N TYR A 417 -5.02 -19.08 0.54
CA TYR A 417 -4.24 -20.29 0.29
C TYR A 417 -4.98 -21.26 -0.63
N GLU A 418 -6.29 -21.44 -0.43
CA GLU A 418 -7.13 -22.29 -1.28
C GLU A 418 -7.13 -21.86 -2.75
N LEU A 419 -7.22 -20.55 -2.99
CA LEU A 419 -7.09 -19.98 -4.33
C LEU A 419 -5.68 -20.18 -4.90
N CYS A 420 -4.63 -20.01 -4.08
CA CYS A 420 -3.23 -20.25 -4.48
C CYS A 420 -2.98 -21.70 -4.90
N ARG A 421 -3.55 -22.67 -4.19
CA ARG A 421 -3.43 -24.09 -4.53
C ARG A 421 -3.92 -24.40 -5.93
N GLN A 422 -5.01 -23.76 -6.37
CA GLN A 422 -5.53 -23.93 -7.73
C GLN A 422 -4.49 -23.51 -8.77
N TYR A 423 -3.84 -22.36 -8.56
CA TYR A 423 -2.78 -21.87 -9.45
C TYR A 423 -1.53 -22.75 -9.45
N MET A 424 -1.10 -23.23 -8.27
CA MET A 424 0.05 -24.13 -8.17
C MET A 424 -0.20 -25.46 -8.89
N ALA A 425 -1.39 -26.05 -8.71
CA ALA A 425 -1.76 -27.29 -9.38
C ALA A 425 -1.82 -27.15 -10.92
N ASP A 426 -2.32 -26.02 -11.43
CA ASP A 426 -2.30 -25.71 -12.86
C ASP A 426 -0.88 -25.58 -13.43
N GLY A 427 0.08 -25.14 -12.61
CA GLY A 427 1.50 -25.12 -12.93
C GLY A 427 2.12 -26.52 -13.00
N PHE A 428 1.94 -27.32 -11.95
CA PHE A 428 2.51 -28.68 -11.84
C PHE A 428 1.90 -29.69 -12.84
N ASN A 429 0.68 -29.45 -13.31
CA ASN A 429 0.08 -30.20 -14.42
C ASN A 429 0.93 -30.19 -15.71
N LYS A 430 1.90 -29.27 -15.81
CA LYS A 430 2.82 -29.12 -16.95
C LYS A 430 4.16 -29.84 -16.77
N GLU A 431 4.47 -30.41 -15.59
CA GLU A 431 5.80 -30.95 -15.24
C GLU A 431 5.95 -32.49 -15.32
N GLY A 432 4.97 -33.20 -15.90
CA GLY A 432 5.03 -34.67 -16.10
C GLY A 432 4.06 -35.46 -15.21
N VAL A 433 4.20 -36.79 -15.17
CA VAL A 433 3.22 -37.69 -14.51
C VAL A 433 3.18 -37.49 -12.99
N ASP A 434 4.32 -37.32 -12.34
CA ASP A 434 4.40 -37.10 -10.89
C ASP A 434 3.89 -35.71 -10.50
N GLY A 435 4.20 -34.68 -11.29
CA GLY A 435 3.65 -33.33 -11.12
C GLY A 435 2.12 -33.28 -11.29
N LYS A 436 1.57 -34.05 -12.24
CA LYS A 436 0.12 -34.19 -12.44
C LYS A 436 -0.57 -34.89 -11.27
N LYS A 437 0.04 -35.94 -10.72
CA LYS A 437 -0.51 -36.63 -9.54
C LYS A 437 -0.49 -35.70 -8.33
N TRP A 438 0.61 -34.99 -8.12
CA TRP A 438 0.74 -34.04 -7.00
C TRP A 438 -0.21 -32.84 -7.13
N ALA A 439 -0.42 -32.33 -8.35
CA ALA A 439 -1.42 -31.31 -8.66
C ALA A 439 -2.85 -31.80 -8.37
N ALA A 440 -3.18 -33.04 -8.75
CA ALA A 440 -4.49 -33.64 -8.44
C ALA A 440 -4.68 -33.81 -6.93
N ASP A 441 -3.67 -34.34 -6.23
CA ASP A 441 -3.70 -34.49 -4.77
C ASP A 441 -3.86 -33.13 -4.05
N MET A 442 -3.20 -32.06 -4.54
CA MET A 442 -3.33 -30.70 -4.00
C MET A 442 -4.70 -30.05 -4.24
N LEU A 443 -5.38 -30.37 -5.35
CA LEU A 443 -6.71 -29.85 -5.68
C LEU A 443 -7.83 -30.61 -4.96
N GLU A 444 -7.60 -31.89 -4.64
CA GLU A 444 -8.61 -32.77 -4.08
C GLU A 444 -8.53 -32.89 -2.55
N LEU A 445 -7.35 -32.71 -1.95
CA LEU A 445 -7.13 -32.87 -0.51
C LEU A 445 -7.07 -31.51 0.20
N ASP A 446 -7.80 -31.35 1.30
CA ASP A 446 -7.79 -30.17 2.16
C ASP A 446 -6.39 -29.93 2.76
N LYS A 447 -6.02 -28.67 3.04
CA LYS A 447 -4.73 -28.31 3.65
C LYS A 447 -4.52 -29.07 4.97
N SER A 448 -5.59 -29.26 5.74
CA SER A 448 -5.59 -30.05 6.97
C SER A 448 -5.06 -31.47 6.73
N TYR A 449 -5.49 -32.11 5.64
CA TYR A 449 -5.10 -33.47 5.30
C TYR A 449 -3.61 -33.55 4.94
N ILE A 450 -3.12 -32.60 4.15
CA ILE A 450 -1.69 -32.51 3.77
C ILE A 450 -0.83 -32.42 5.05
N MET A 451 -1.25 -31.58 6.00
CA MET A 451 -0.51 -31.38 7.23
C MET A 451 -0.57 -32.61 8.15
N TYR A 452 -1.71 -33.30 8.21
CA TYR A 452 -1.85 -34.59 8.88
C TYR A 452 -0.96 -35.69 8.26
N ASP A 453 -0.88 -35.76 6.92
CA ASP A 453 -0.01 -36.73 6.26
C ASP A 453 1.47 -36.46 6.56
N ILE A 454 1.92 -35.20 6.52
CA ILE A 454 3.28 -34.80 6.90
C ILE A 454 3.58 -35.20 8.36
N TYR A 455 2.63 -35.00 9.28
CA TYR A 455 2.75 -35.46 10.67
C TYR A 455 3.00 -36.98 10.72
N MET A 456 2.14 -37.76 10.05
CA MET A 456 2.21 -39.22 10.09
C MET A 456 3.46 -39.77 9.39
N GLN A 457 3.96 -39.13 8.35
CA GLN A 457 5.23 -39.46 7.72
C GLN A 457 6.39 -39.26 8.70
N ASN A 458 6.46 -38.10 9.36
CA ASN A 458 7.49 -37.81 10.36
C ASN A 458 7.43 -38.79 11.56
N PHE A 459 6.22 -39.10 12.04
CA PHE A 459 6.00 -40.06 13.11
C PHE A 459 6.49 -41.47 12.72
N LYS A 460 6.18 -41.93 11.50
CA LYS A 460 6.64 -43.23 10.97
C LYS A 460 8.16 -43.26 10.82
N ASP A 461 8.78 -42.22 10.28
CA ASP A 461 10.23 -42.18 10.09
C ASP A 461 10.99 -42.20 11.43
N LYS A 462 10.52 -41.45 12.42
CA LYS A 462 11.07 -41.44 13.79
C LYS A 462 10.88 -42.80 14.48
N SER A 463 9.72 -43.45 14.30
CA SER A 463 9.47 -44.79 14.85
C SER A 463 10.25 -45.92 14.14
N VAL A 464 10.45 -45.85 12.82
CA VAL A 464 11.23 -46.84 12.06
C VAL A 464 12.73 -46.73 12.34
N ARG A 465 13.28 -45.52 12.52
CA ARG A 465 14.70 -45.34 12.93
C ARG A 465 15.00 -45.97 14.29
N SER A 466 14.03 -46.00 15.21
CA SER A 466 14.16 -46.74 16.48
C SER A 466 14.29 -48.26 16.30
N SER A 467 13.66 -48.82 15.26
CA SER A 467 13.64 -50.27 15.03
C SER A 467 14.93 -50.84 14.44
N LYS A 468 15.82 -50.00 13.87
CA LYS A 468 17.11 -50.40 13.29
C LYS A 468 18.29 -50.29 14.28
N HIS A 469 18.13 -49.58 15.40
CA HIS A 469 19.12 -49.53 16.49
C HIS A 469 18.67 -50.39 17.69
N LYS A 470 18.41 -51.67 17.44
CA LYS A 470 17.98 -52.67 18.45
C LYS A 470 19.01 -53.01 19.54
N SER A 471 20.11 -52.29 19.68
CA SER A 471 21.11 -52.53 20.75
C SER A 471 20.97 -51.65 21.99
N SER A 472 19.98 -50.76 22.06
CA SER A 472 19.56 -50.11 23.30
C SER A 472 18.10 -49.67 23.15
N GLY A 473 17.19 -50.37 23.82
CA GLY A 473 15.74 -50.21 23.62
C GLY A 473 15.22 -48.79 23.82
N GLY A 474 14.25 -48.42 22.98
CA GLY A 474 13.55 -47.13 23.00
C GLY A 474 13.70 -46.38 21.68
N LEU A 475 12.72 -45.52 21.38
CA LEU A 475 12.86 -44.42 20.43
C LEU A 475 14.17 -43.65 20.68
N PRO A 476 14.66 -42.80 19.77
CA PRO A 476 15.52 -41.69 20.20
C PRO A 476 14.65 -40.79 21.09
N TYR A 477 14.46 -41.22 22.34
CA TYR A 477 13.67 -40.57 23.37
C TYR A 477 14.64 -39.83 24.26
N PRO A 478 14.36 -38.57 24.58
CA PRO A 478 13.06 -37.88 24.48
C PRO A 478 12.75 -37.21 23.12
N VAL A 479 11.45 -37.01 22.79
CA VAL A 479 11.04 -36.11 21.69
C VAL A 479 11.55 -34.71 22.01
N ASP A 480 12.34 -34.16 21.08
CA ASP A 480 12.93 -32.84 21.21
C ASP A 480 12.07 -31.82 20.46
N ILE A 481 11.44 -30.91 21.21
CA ILE A 481 10.54 -29.88 20.68
C ILE A 481 11.22 -29.02 19.62
N ASP A 482 12.53 -28.78 19.72
CA ASP A 482 13.28 -27.94 18.79
C ASP A 482 13.58 -28.65 17.46
N ARG A 483 13.39 -29.97 17.40
CA ARG A 483 13.60 -30.79 16.19
C ARG A 483 12.32 -31.14 15.47
N MET A 484 11.20 -30.58 15.89
CA MET A 484 9.90 -30.81 15.27
C MET A 484 9.64 -29.83 14.12
N TYR A 485 8.83 -30.28 13.17
CA TYR A 485 8.39 -29.48 12.03
C TYR A 485 7.04 -28.79 12.31
N TYR A 486 6.71 -27.81 11.47
CA TYR A 486 5.56 -26.92 11.64
C TYR A 486 4.24 -27.68 11.69
N ALA A 487 4.10 -28.69 10.82
CA ALA A 487 2.97 -29.61 10.84
C ALA A 487 2.83 -30.38 12.16
N GLU A 488 3.94 -30.70 12.83
CA GLU A 488 3.91 -31.37 14.13
C GLU A 488 3.43 -30.45 15.24
N TYR A 489 3.87 -29.19 15.24
CA TYR A 489 3.36 -28.18 16.17
C TYR A 489 1.85 -27.93 16.01
N GLY A 490 1.41 -27.73 14.76
CA GLY A 490 0.00 -27.50 14.44
C GLY A 490 -0.91 -28.67 14.82
N CYS A 491 -0.49 -29.91 14.52
CA CYS A 491 -1.25 -31.11 14.91
C CYS A 491 -1.40 -31.24 16.43
N ILE A 492 -0.32 -31.02 17.19
CA ILE A 492 -0.40 -31.09 18.66
C ILE A 492 -1.35 -30.03 19.19
N LEU A 493 -1.24 -28.78 18.75
CA LEU A 493 -2.14 -27.73 19.23
C LEU A 493 -3.60 -27.96 18.82
N LYS A 494 -3.83 -28.53 17.63
CA LYS A 494 -5.17 -28.98 17.22
C LYS A 494 -5.71 -30.06 18.17
N TYR A 495 -4.89 -31.07 18.49
CA TYR A 495 -5.25 -32.12 19.45
C TYR A 495 -5.54 -31.54 20.84
N VAL A 496 -4.70 -30.61 21.32
CA VAL A 496 -4.90 -29.96 22.64
C VAL A 496 -6.21 -29.19 22.64
N TYR A 497 -6.52 -28.44 21.58
CA TYR A 497 -7.77 -27.71 21.46
C TYR A 497 -8.99 -28.62 21.45
N GLU A 498 -9.01 -29.68 20.64
CA GLU A 498 -10.15 -30.59 20.54
C GLU A 498 -10.37 -31.39 21.84
N THR A 499 -9.30 -31.68 22.58
CA THR A 499 -9.37 -32.53 23.78
C THR A 499 -9.60 -31.72 25.05
N TYR A 500 -8.94 -30.57 25.19
CA TYR A 500 -8.90 -29.79 26.44
C TYR A 500 -9.56 -28.41 26.32
N GLY A 501 -9.92 -27.98 25.11
CA GLY A 501 -10.59 -26.71 24.84
C GLY A 501 -9.65 -25.49 24.79
N MET A 502 -10.21 -24.38 24.31
CA MET A 502 -9.49 -23.14 24.01
C MET A 502 -8.71 -22.57 25.22
N GLU A 503 -9.32 -22.52 26.40
CA GLU A 503 -8.70 -21.99 27.61
C GLU A 503 -7.38 -22.71 27.97
N LYS A 504 -7.38 -24.04 27.85
CA LYS A 504 -6.18 -24.85 28.11
C LYS A 504 -5.12 -24.65 27.02
N THR A 505 -5.53 -24.55 25.76
CA THR A 505 -4.62 -24.21 24.66
C THR A 505 -3.95 -22.85 24.87
N ILE A 506 -4.72 -21.81 25.21
CA ILE A 506 -4.17 -20.47 25.48
C ILE A 506 -3.28 -20.47 26.72
N THR A 507 -3.64 -21.19 27.78
CA THR A 507 -2.79 -21.33 28.97
C THR A 507 -1.48 -22.02 28.64
N LEU A 508 -1.49 -23.05 27.78
CA LEU A 508 -0.30 -23.74 27.31
C LEU A 508 0.62 -22.80 26.53
N LEU A 509 0.06 -22.02 25.60
CA LEU A 509 0.80 -21.01 24.84
C LEU A 509 1.45 -19.99 25.79
N LYS A 510 0.69 -19.42 26.74
CA LYS A 510 1.20 -18.45 27.73
C LYS A 510 2.28 -19.04 28.66
N SER A 511 2.25 -20.34 28.90
CA SER A 511 3.26 -21.04 29.71
C SER A 511 4.54 -21.38 28.95
N ASN A 512 4.63 -21.02 27.67
CA ASN A 512 5.71 -21.38 26.76
C ASN A 512 5.88 -22.91 26.63
N ALA A 513 4.76 -23.60 26.38
CA ALA A 513 4.72 -25.06 26.19
C ALA A 513 5.11 -25.90 27.42
N ASP A 514 4.73 -25.45 28.63
CA ASP A 514 4.86 -26.26 29.86
C ASP A 514 3.73 -27.30 29.95
N PHE A 515 3.87 -28.36 29.15
CA PHE A 515 2.86 -29.40 28.98
C PHE A 515 2.52 -30.11 30.30
N GLU A 516 3.52 -30.42 31.13
CA GLU A 516 3.30 -31.12 32.40
C GLU A 516 2.49 -30.27 33.36
N LYS A 517 2.82 -28.97 33.48
CA LYS A 517 2.09 -28.07 34.37
C LYS A 517 0.66 -27.80 33.90
N VAL A 518 0.45 -27.63 32.60
CA VAL A 518 -0.86 -27.19 32.06
C VAL A 518 -1.79 -28.37 31.81
N LEU A 519 -1.27 -29.48 31.30
CA LEU A 519 -2.03 -30.64 30.85
C LEU A 519 -1.79 -31.89 31.71
N GLY A 520 -0.76 -31.91 32.57
CA GLY A 520 -0.39 -33.11 33.33
C GLY A 520 0.22 -34.21 32.47
N LYS A 521 0.79 -33.85 31.31
CA LYS A 521 1.31 -34.76 30.30
C LYS A 521 2.70 -34.33 29.86
N THR A 522 3.55 -35.32 29.58
CA THR A 522 4.83 -35.11 28.89
C THR A 522 4.58 -34.80 27.41
N LEU A 523 5.51 -34.07 26.76
CA LEU A 523 5.48 -33.84 25.30
C LEU A 523 5.41 -35.16 24.53
N ASP A 524 6.18 -36.12 25.03
CA ASP A 524 6.25 -37.50 24.62
C ASP A 524 4.86 -38.16 24.55
N GLU A 525 4.11 -38.18 25.66
CA GLU A 525 2.73 -38.70 25.68
C GLU A 525 1.82 -37.98 24.69
N LEU A 526 1.89 -36.64 24.64
CA LEU A 526 1.08 -35.84 23.71
C LEU A 526 1.38 -36.18 22.24
N TYR A 527 2.65 -36.43 21.90
CA TYR A 527 3.05 -36.76 20.53
C TYR A 527 2.47 -38.11 20.07
N PHE A 528 2.40 -39.11 20.95
CA PHE A 528 1.76 -40.40 20.64
C PHE A 528 0.23 -40.29 20.59
N GLU A 529 -0.39 -39.62 21.56
CA GLU A 529 -1.83 -39.40 21.58
C GLU A 529 -2.29 -38.60 20.34
N THR A 530 -1.50 -37.61 19.92
CA THR A 530 -1.75 -36.85 18.69
C THR A 530 -1.66 -37.73 17.45
N ALA A 531 -0.77 -38.73 17.40
CA ALA A 531 -0.68 -39.63 16.24
C ALA A 531 -1.94 -40.49 16.06
N ASP A 532 -2.53 -40.96 17.17
CA ASP A 532 -3.79 -41.69 17.13
C ASP A 532 -4.95 -40.77 16.70
N PHE A 533 -5.02 -39.56 17.25
CA PHE A 533 -5.97 -38.52 16.83
C PHE A 533 -5.87 -38.21 15.33
N VAL A 534 -4.66 -37.91 14.83
CA VAL A 534 -4.41 -37.57 13.42
C VAL A 534 -4.85 -38.72 12.51
N LYS A 535 -4.55 -39.96 12.89
CA LYS A 535 -4.96 -41.15 12.12
C LYS A 535 -6.48 -41.27 12.02
N GLU A 536 -7.21 -41.01 13.11
CA GLU A 536 -8.69 -41.01 13.10
C GLU A 536 -9.24 -39.88 12.22
N GLU A 537 -8.69 -38.67 12.29
CA GLU A 537 -9.12 -37.54 11.47
C GLU A 537 -8.89 -37.80 9.98
N MET A 538 -7.72 -38.31 9.59
CA MET A 538 -7.46 -38.69 8.20
C MET A 538 -8.47 -39.73 7.68
N GLN A 539 -8.82 -40.74 8.49
CA GLN A 539 -9.82 -41.74 8.11
C GLN A 539 -11.22 -41.12 7.90
N LYS A 540 -11.62 -40.17 8.74
CA LYS A 540 -12.89 -39.43 8.57
C LYS A 540 -12.89 -38.62 7.28
N MET A 541 -11.80 -37.92 6.98
CA MET A 541 -11.65 -37.13 5.76
C MET A 541 -11.71 -38.00 4.50
N GLU A 542 -10.99 -39.14 4.48
CA GLU A 542 -11.05 -40.11 3.39
C GLU A 542 -12.45 -40.68 3.18
N ALA A 543 -13.17 -40.98 4.27
CA ALA A 543 -14.55 -41.48 4.20
C ALA A 543 -15.50 -40.44 3.60
N ALA A 544 -15.40 -39.18 4.05
CA ALA A 544 -16.19 -38.07 3.52
C ALA A 544 -15.90 -37.82 2.03
N TYR A 545 -14.64 -37.92 1.62
CA TYR A 545 -14.24 -37.78 0.21
C TYR A 545 -14.85 -38.90 -0.67
N LYS A 546 -14.80 -40.16 -0.21
CA LYS A 546 -15.41 -41.29 -0.92
C LYS A 546 -16.93 -41.14 -1.07
N GLU A 547 -17.61 -40.57 -0.07
CA GLU A 547 -19.05 -40.30 -0.18
C GLU A 547 -19.35 -39.21 -1.23
N LYS A 548 -18.53 -38.16 -1.28
CA LYS A 548 -18.71 -37.04 -2.23
C LYS A 548 -18.49 -37.43 -3.69
N THR A 549 -17.59 -38.38 -3.95
CA THR A 549 -17.19 -38.83 -5.30
C THR A 549 -17.98 -40.03 -5.82
N SER A 550 -18.80 -40.67 -4.97
CA SER A 550 -19.68 -41.79 -5.34
C SER A 550 -21.11 -41.37 -5.72
N ARG A 551 -21.41 -40.07 -5.70
CA ARG A 551 -22.62 -39.44 -6.24
C ARG A 551 -22.31 -38.74 -7.55
#